data_AF-A0A8X6KNM6-F1
#
_entry.id   AF-A0A8X6KNM6-F1
#
_cell.length_a   1.000
_cell.length_b   1.000
_cell.length_c   1.000
_cell.angle_alpha   90.00
_cell.angle_beta   90.00
_cell.angle_gamma   90.00
#
_symmetry.space_group_name_H-M   'P 1'
#
loop_
_entity.id
_entity.type
_entity.pdbx_description
1 polymer ?
#
loop_
_entity_poly.entity_id
_entity_poly.type
_entity_poly.pdbx_seq_one_letter_code
_entity_poly.pdbx_strand_id
1 'polypeptide(L)'
;MNYHCCRKGAYKPKGKGVKSLKSQGSAKIGISCPAIIKVRQSTENVVVQYFPNHKNHENQLEHLRLSESYRAAVAERLKEGVSEKKNSAGY
;
A
#
# COMPACT_ATOMS: atom_id res chain seq x y z
N MET A 1 -10.64 17.49 0.82
CA MET A 1 -9.79 16.45 0.18
C MET A 1 -10.05 15.12 0.86
N ASN A 2 -10.17 14.02 0.11
CA ASN A 2 -10.45 12.69 0.66
C ASN A 2 -9.36 11.70 0.21
N TYR A 3 -8.76 10.98 1.16
CA TYR A 3 -7.77 9.95 0.89
C TYR A 3 -8.34 8.59 1.26
N HIS A 4 -8.48 7.72 0.27
CA HIS A 4 -9.03 6.38 0.46
C HIS A 4 -7.90 5.36 0.61
N CYS A 5 -8.20 4.23 1.27
CA CYS A 5 -7.32 3.07 1.24
C CYS A 5 -6.94 2.65 -0.19
N CYS A 6 -5.70 2.19 -0.37
CA CYS A 6 -5.19 1.69 -1.66
C CYS A 6 -5.78 0.32 -2.06
N ARG A 7 -6.35 -0.43 -1.10
CA ARG A 7 -6.99 -1.74 -1.30
C ARG A 7 -8.42 -1.58 -1.80
N LYS A 8 -8.58 -1.14 -3.06
CA LYS A 8 -9.91 -0.93 -3.65
C LYS A 8 -10.01 -1.30 -5.12
N GLY A 9 -11.24 -1.62 -5.54
CA GLY A 9 -11.61 -1.87 -6.92
C GLY A 9 -11.24 -3.26 -7.42
N ALA A 10 -11.56 -3.54 -8.69
CA ALA A 10 -11.37 -4.86 -9.29
C ALA A 10 -10.08 -4.93 -10.13
N TYR A 11 -9.33 -6.00 -9.95
CA TYR A 11 -8.20 -6.34 -10.82
C TYR A 11 -8.73 -6.64 -12.23
N LYS A 12 -8.12 -6.01 -13.22
CA LYS A 12 -8.37 -6.29 -14.64
C LYS A 12 -7.06 -6.81 -15.22
N PRO A 13 -6.98 -8.09 -15.62
CA PRO A 13 -5.77 -8.62 -16.21
C PRO A 13 -5.42 -7.86 -17.50
N LYS A 14 -4.13 -7.71 -17.76
CA LYS A 14 -3.59 -7.12 -18.99
C LYS A 14 -2.60 -8.08 -19.63
N GLY A 15 -2.58 -8.13 -20.97
CA GLY A 15 -1.69 -8.99 -21.75
C GLY A 15 -2.32 -10.32 -22.17
N LYS A 16 -1.51 -11.22 -22.73
CA LYS A 16 -1.94 -12.51 -23.29
C LYS A 16 -2.18 -13.62 -22.25
N GLY A 17 -2.00 -13.35 -20.95
CA GLY A 17 -2.18 -14.36 -19.89
C GLY A 17 -1.10 -15.44 -19.81
N VAL A 18 0.03 -15.28 -20.51
CA VAL A 18 1.12 -16.27 -20.55
C VAL A 18 1.86 -16.41 -19.21
N LYS A 19 1.83 -15.35 -18.38
CA LYS A 19 2.48 -15.34 -17.07
C LYS A 19 1.42 -15.48 -15.98
N SER A 20 1.72 -16.31 -14.98
CA SER A 20 0.94 -16.40 -13.74
C SER A 20 0.92 -15.06 -13.00
N LEU A 21 -0.09 -14.87 -12.14
CA LEU A 21 -0.11 -13.75 -11.22
C LEU A 21 1.12 -13.78 -10.29
N LYS A 22 1.58 -12.60 -9.89
CA LYS A 22 2.58 -12.48 -8.82
C LYS A 22 2.04 -13.16 -7.57
N SER A 23 2.90 -13.83 -6.79
CA SER A 23 2.54 -14.45 -5.50
C SER A 23 1.87 -13.45 -4.55
N GLN A 24 2.32 -12.20 -4.60
CA GLN A 24 1.73 -11.08 -3.85
C GLN A 24 0.31 -10.70 -4.30
N GLY A 25 -0.13 -11.10 -5.50
CA GLY A 25 -1.42 -10.72 -6.06
C GLY A 25 -1.51 -9.24 -6.48
N SER A 26 -2.73 -8.70 -6.45
CA SER A 26 -3.03 -7.31 -6.81
C SER A 26 -3.35 -6.48 -5.58
N ALA A 27 -3.06 -5.18 -5.62
CA ALA A 27 -3.58 -4.23 -4.63
C ALA A 27 -5.13 -4.15 -4.66
N LYS A 28 -5.75 -4.57 -5.76
CA LYS A 28 -7.20 -4.52 -5.97
C LYS A 28 -7.88 -5.79 -5.47
N ILE A 29 -8.76 -5.66 -4.47
CA ILE A 29 -9.41 -6.78 -3.75
C ILE A 29 -10.85 -7.08 -4.22
N GLY A 30 -11.30 -6.47 -5.32
CA GLY A 30 -12.66 -6.66 -5.85
C GLY A 30 -13.75 -5.89 -5.09
N ILE A 31 -13.43 -5.35 -3.91
CA ILE A 31 -14.34 -4.58 -3.05
C ILE A 31 -13.79 -3.18 -2.75
N SER A 32 -14.62 -2.33 -2.17
CA SER A 32 -14.23 -1.00 -1.71
C SER A 32 -14.04 -0.99 -0.20
N CYS A 33 -12.82 -0.68 0.26
CA CYS A 33 -12.55 -0.50 1.68
C CYS A 33 -13.19 0.81 2.20
N PRO A 34 -13.86 0.80 3.37
CA PRO A 34 -14.46 2.01 3.95
C PRO A 34 -13.44 2.95 4.62
N ALA A 35 -12.20 2.50 4.85
CA ALA A 35 -11.17 3.32 5.47
C ALA A 35 -10.81 4.54 4.61
N ILE A 36 -10.88 5.72 5.23
CA ILE A 36 -10.71 7.00 4.57
C ILE A 36 -10.20 8.06 5.54
N ILE A 37 -9.43 9.02 5.03
CA ILE A 37 -9.06 10.25 5.71
C ILE A 37 -9.76 11.40 4.98
N LYS A 38 -10.63 12.12 5.68
CA LYS A 38 -11.28 13.32 5.15
C LYS A 38 -10.57 14.54 5.72
N VAL A 39 -10.04 15.37 4.84
CA VAL A 39 -9.33 16.59 5.19
C VAL A 39 -10.15 17.79 4.74
N ARG A 40 -10.41 18.70 5.68
CA ARG A 40 -11.02 20.01 5.44
C ARG A 40 -10.00 21.06 5.84
N GLN A 41 -9.62 21.89 4.89
CA GLN A 41 -8.65 22.97 5.12
C GLN A 41 -9.40 24.29 5.03
N SER A 42 -9.23 25.13 6.05
CA SER A 42 -9.59 26.55 6.05
C SER A 42 -8.29 27.37 5.98
N THR A 43 -8.42 28.71 5.98
CA THR A 43 -7.29 29.64 6.06
C THR A 43 -6.48 29.51 7.34
N GLU A 44 -7.11 29.14 8.45
CA GLU A 44 -6.50 29.16 9.79
C GLU A 44 -6.18 27.75 10.31
N ASN A 45 -6.88 26.73 9.82
CA ASN A 45 -6.79 25.40 10.39
C ASN A 45 -7.03 24.26 9.38
N VAL A 46 -6.49 23.09 9.70
CA VAL A 46 -6.72 21.84 8.98
C VAL A 46 -7.43 20.88 9.91
N VAL A 47 -8.64 20.47 9.54
CA VAL A 47 -9.43 19.46 10.25
C VAL A 47 -9.32 18.14 9.52
N VAL A 48 -8.88 17.11 10.23
CA VAL A 48 -8.74 15.75 9.70
C VAL A 48 -9.70 14.82 10.44
N GLN A 49 -10.57 14.14 9.69
CA GLN A 49 -11.39 13.04 10.19
C GLN A 49 -10.80 11.73 9.68
N TYR A 50 -10.35 10.90 10.62
CA TYR A 50 -9.74 9.60 10.32
C TYR A 50 -10.72 8.47 10.61
N PHE A 51 -10.96 7.64 9.59
CA PHE A 51 -11.78 6.42 9.69
C PHE A 51 -10.85 5.20 9.51
N PRO A 52 -10.29 4.62 10.60
CA PRO A 52 -9.28 3.56 10.54
C PRO A 52 -9.80 2.18 10.15
N ASN A 53 -11.12 1.98 10.12
CA ASN A 53 -11.71 0.66 10.04
C ASN A 53 -11.56 0.06 8.64
N HIS A 54 -10.60 -0.85 8.48
CA HIS A 54 -10.45 -1.66 7.28
C HIS A 54 -11.36 -2.88 7.38
N LYS A 55 -12.44 -2.90 6.60
CA LYS A 55 -13.29 -4.08 6.45
C LYS A 55 -12.77 -4.94 5.31
N ASN A 56 -12.73 -6.25 5.53
CA ASN A 56 -12.43 -7.29 4.52
C ASN A 56 -10.98 -7.36 4.02
N HIS A 57 -10.04 -6.67 4.68
CA HIS A 57 -8.60 -6.89 4.47
C HIS A 57 -7.81 -6.38 5.68
N GLU A 58 -6.58 -6.87 5.82
CA GLU A 58 -5.63 -6.44 6.85
C GLU A 58 -4.74 -5.28 6.37
N ASN A 59 -3.91 -4.76 7.28
CA ASN A 59 -2.89 -3.77 6.96
C ASN A 59 -1.71 -4.40 6.21
N GLN A 60 -1.87 -4.52 4.91
CA GLN A 60 -0.93 -5.16 3.99
C GLN A 60 0.07 -4.15 3.41
N LEU A 61 1.19 -3.97 4.11
CA LEU A 61 2.25 -3.01 3.75
C LEU A 61 2.83 -3.25 2.35
N GLU A 62 2.84 -4.50 1.90
CA GLU A 62 3.35 -4.90 0.60
C GLU A 62 2.60 -4.21 -0.57
N HIS A 63 1.34 -3.83 -0.37
CA HIS A 63 0.51 -3.16 -1.37
C HIS A 63 0.57 -1.63 -1.31
N LEU A 64 1.37 -1.06 -0.40
CA LEU A 64 1.57 0.39 -0.34
C LEU A 64 2.33 0.88 -1.57
N ARG A 65 1.82 1.97 -2.15
CA ARG A 65 2.50 2.63 -3.26
C ARG A 65 3.63 3.47 -2.71
N LEU A 66 4.86 3.06 -3.00
CA LEU A 66 6.04 3.85 -2.71
C LEU A 66 6.17 4.99 -3.73
N SER A 67 6.56 6.18 -3.25
CA SER A 67 6.97 7.28 -4.13
C SER A 67 8.20 6.89 -4.94
N GLU A 68 8.42 7.55 -6.06
CA GLU A 68 9.59 7.31 -6.91
C GLU A 68 10.90 7.59 -6.16
N SER A 69 10.96 8.70 -5.44
CA SER A 69 12.10 9.06 -4.59
C SER A 69 12.39 7.98 -3.54
N TYR A 70 11.36 7.42 -2.91
CA TYR A 70 11.55 6.38 -1.91
C TYR A 70 12.00 5.05 -2.53
N ARG A 71 11.50 4.70 -3.71
CA ARG A 71 12.00 3.52 -4.45
C ARG A 71 13.46 3.66 -4.82
N ALA A 72 13.88 4.86 -5.26
CA ALA A 72 15.27 5.14 -5.55
C ALA A 72 16.14 4.99 -4.29
N ALA A 73 15.72 5.57 -3.17
CA ALA A 73 16.44 5.45 -1.90
C ALA A 73 16.55 3.99 -1.41
N VAL A 74 15.49 3.19 -1.57
CA VAL A 74 15.53 1.75 -1.25
C VAL A 74 16.49 1.01 -2.19
N ALA A 75 16.49 1.33 -3.48
CA ALA A 75 17.38 0.70 -4.45
C ALA A 75 18.86 1.01 -4.15
N GLU A 76 19.20 2.25 -3.78
CA GLU A 76 20.57 2.59 -3.37
C GLU A 76 21.00 1.82 -2.12
N ARG A 77 20.14 1.76 -1.08
CA ARG A 77 20.44 0.96 0.13
C ARG A 77 20.61 -0.53 -0.16
N LEU A 78 19.87 -1.07 -1.13
CA LEU A 78 20.03 -2.45 -1.55
C LEU A 78 21.36 -2.68 -2.29
N LYS A 79 21.84 -1.70 -3.06
CA LYS A 79 23.16 -1.76 -3.73
C LYS A 79 24.31 -1.70 -2.73
N GLU A 80 24.18 -0.88 -1.68
CA GLU A 80 25.19 -0.73 -0.63
C GLU A 80 25.36 -2.01 0.21
N GLY A 81 24.40 -2.93 0.14
CA GLY A 81 24.39 -4.17 0.91
C GLY A 81 23.84 -3.95 2.30
N VAL A 82 22.91 -4.81 2.71
CA VAL A 82 22.36 -4.79 4.07
C VAL A 82 23.03 -5.91 4.85
N SER A 83 23.63 -5.59 6.00
CA SER A 83 24.10 -6.62 6.93
C SER A 83 22.90 -7.40 7.46
N GLU A 84 22.86 -8.70 7.21
CA GLU A 84 21.78 -9.57 7.69
C GLU A 84 21.83 -9.64 9.23
N LYS A 85 20.90 -8.98 9.90
CA LYS A 85 20.52 -9.42 11.25
C LYS A 85 19.65 -10.65 11.07
N LYS A 86 20.16 -11.82 11.46
CA LYS A 86 19.37 -13.04 11.56
C LYS A 86 18.16 -12.74 12.45
N ASN A 87 16.96 -12.65 11.88
CA ASN A 87 15.74 -12.64 12.66
C ASN A 87 15.53 -14.08 13.17
N SER A 88 15.86 -14.32 14.42
CA SER A 88 15.49 -15.54 15.14
C SER A 88 13.99 -15.49 15.45
N ALA A 89 13.17 -15.95 14.51
CA ALA A 89 11.82 -16.42 14.77
C ALA A 89 11.74 -17.78 14.05
N GLY A 90 11.70 -18.93 14.68
CA GLY A 90 11.18 -19.23 16.01
C GLY A 90 9.68 -19.46 15.88
N TYR A 91 9.33 -20.74 15.62
CA TYR A 91 8.01 -21.36 15.39
C TYR A 91 7.46 -21.34 13.96
#